data_AF-A0A829ZQE0-F1
#
_entry.id   AF-A0A829ZQE0-F1
#
_cell.length_a   1.000
_cell.length_b   1.000
_cell.length_c   1.000
_cell.angle_alpha   90.00
_cell.angle_beta   90.00
_cell.angle_gamma   90.00
#
_symmetry.space_group_name_H-M   'P 1'
#
loop_
_entity.id
_entity.type
_entity.pdbx_description
1 polymer ?
#
loop_
_entity_poly.entity_id
_entity_poly.type
_entity_poly.pdbx_seq_one_letter_code
_entity_poly.pdbx_strand_id
1 'polypeptide(L)'
;MTVRSVNLETIRRAVDKCCKTVEECGSCDKARCLIGFTQTVLDYAQAKNTWHIPQGHTFIPEDDLRLYYQEDLLETLSEILLQCHSCQDNHEEDCVISISRRAMERALFGEYMPFTGSIAAYLLQVARQEPALGEKLASLYQQKKKAASSDGP
;
A
#
# COMPACT_ATOMS: atom_id res chain seq x y z
N MET A 1 -12.10 13.13 20.25
CA MET A 1 -11.95 12.32 19.03
C MET A 1 -10.60 11.65 19.09
N THR A 2 -10.54 10.35 19.31
CA THR A 2 -9.30 9.59 19.28
C THR A 2 -8.81 9.56 17.84
N VAL A 3 -7.66 10.18 17.57
CA VAL A 3 -7.01 10.06 16.27
C VAL A 3 -6.65 8.58 16.13
N ARG A 4 -7.23 7.90 15.14
CA ARG A 4 -6.83 6.53 14.80
C ARG A 4 -5.33 6.57 14.50
N SER A 5 -4.52 5.79 15.17
CA SER A 5 -3.10 5.68 14.83
C SER A 5 -2.94 4.74 13.65
N VAL A 6 -2.03 5.05 12.73
CA VAL A 6 -1.59 4.14 11.67
C VAL A 6 -0.87 2.95 12.30
N ASN A 7 -1.24 1.73 11.92
CA ASN A 7 -0.52 0.53 12.30
C ASN A 7 0.44 0.11 11.18
N LEU A 8 1.72 0.48 11.29
CA LEU A 8 2.74 0.10 10.30
C LEU A 8 3.05 -1.39 10.34
N GLU A 9 2.89 -2.07 11.47
CA GLU A 9 3.17 -3.49 11.61
C GLU A 9 2.18 -4.33 10.78
N THR A 10 0.89 -3.97 10.76
CA THR A 10 -0.10 -4.70 9.95
C THR A 10 0.21 -4.57 8.46
N ILE A 11 0.59 -3.37 8.00
CA ILE A 11 1.04 -3.14 6.63
C ILE A 11 2.30 -3.96 6.34
N ARG A 12 3.30 -3.88 7.23
CA ARG A 12 4.58 -4.58 7.07
C ARG A 12 4.39 -6.09 6.92
N ARG A 13 3.52 -6.70 7.73
CA ARG A 13 3.19 -8.14 7.64
C ARG A 13 2.44 -8.50 6.36
N ALA A 14 1.60 -7.61 5.83
CA ALA A 14 0.94 -7.83 4.54
C ALA A 14 1.98 -7.80 3.40
N VAL A 15 2.84 -6.80 3.38
CA VAL A 15 3.94 -6.65 2.39
C VAL A 15 4.89 -7.85 2.42
N ASP A 16 5.20 -8.42 3.60
CA ASP A 16 6.04 -9.64 3.69
C ASP A 16 5.49 -10.81 2.90
N LYS A 17 4.16 -10.99 2.87
CA LYS A 17 3.54 -12.09 2.14
C LYS A 17 3.72 -11.98 0.63
N CYS A 18 3.91 -10.77 0.11
CA CYS A 18 4.20 -10.54 -1.31
C CYS A 18 5.62 -10.94 -1.71
N CYS A 19 6.53 -11.17 -0.74
CA CYS A 19 7.91 -11.54 -1.03
C CYS A 19 8.01 -13.02 -1.40
N LYS A 20 8.43 -13.30 -2.63
CA LYS A 20 8.64 -14.65 -3.18
C LYS A 20 9.99 -15.30 -2.80
N THR A 21 10.70 -14.65 -1.89
CA THR A 21 12.03 -15.05 -1.38
C THR A 21 13.09 -15.22 -2.49
N VAL A 22 14.31 -15.59 -2.10
CA VAL A 22 15.43 -15.72 -3.06
C VAL A 22 15.26 -16.97 -3.93
N GLU A 23 14.54 -17.97 -3.42
CA GLU A 23 14.26 -19.22 -4.09
C GLU A 23 13.49 -19.01 -5.41
N GLU A 24 12.53 -18.08 -5.45
CA GLU A 24 11.82 -17.73 -6.70
C GLU A 24 12.48 -16.55 -7.44
N CYS A 25 13.00 -15.54 -6.72
CA CYS A 25 13.59 -14.35 -7.34
C CYS A 25 15.02 -14.55 -7.88
N GLY A 26 15.71 -15.62 -7.48
CA GLY A 26 17.13 -15.91 -7.78
C GLY A 26 18.13 -15.02 -7.03
N SER A 27 17.81 -13.75 -6.80
CA SER A 27 18.62 -12.81 -6.00
C SER A 27 17.72 -11.79 -5.29
N CYS A 28 18.24 -11.18 -4.21
CA CYS A 28 17.54 -10.14 -3.48
C CYS A 28 18.23 -8.79 -3.71
N ASP A 29 17.62 -7.94 -4.54
CA ASP A 29 17.94 -6.51 -4.64
C ASP A 29 16.72 -5.72 -4.17
N LYS A 30 16.67 -5.40 -2.88
CA LYS A 30 15.55 -4.67 -2.29
C LYS A 30 15.36 -3.28 -2.88
N ALA A 31 16.43 -2.63 -3.32
CA ALA A 31 16.38 -1.27 -3.85
C ALA A 31 15.64 -1.20 -5.19
N ARG A 32 15.70 -2.28 -5.99
CA ARG A 32 15.02 -2.41 -7.29
C ARG A 32 13.79 -3.31 -7.25
N CYS A 33 13.28 -3.63 -6.07
CA CYS A 33 12.12 -4.50 -5.86
C CYS A 33 11.03 -3.68 -5.19
N LEU A 34 9.83 -3.59 -5.76
CA LEU A 34 8.71 -2.80 -5.23
C LEU A 34 8.32 -3.26 -3.82
N ILE A 35 8.36 -4.58 -3.58
CA ILE A 35 8.14 -5.16 -2.23
C ILE A 35 9.29 -4.76 -1.30
N GLY A 36 10.55 -4.95 -1.71
CA GLY A 36 11.72 -4.62 -0.89
C GLY A 36 11.84 -3.12 -0.58
N PHE A 37 11.47 -2.27 -1.52
CA PHE A 37 11.38 -0.83 -1.36
C PHE A 37 10.32 -0.47 -0.33
N THR A 38 9.12 -1.05 -0.44
CA THR A 38 8.02 -0.81 0.49
C THR A 38 8.38 -1.27 1.91
N GLN A 39 9.04 -2.43 2.04
CA GLN A 39 9.60 -2.88 3.32
C GLN A 39 10.56 -1.84 3.90
N THR A 40 11.46 -1.30 3.07
CA THR A 40 12.44 -0.29 3.49
C THR A 40 11.78 1.00 3.96
N VAL A 41 10.73 1.46 3.26
CA VAL A 41 9.92 2.63 3.64
C VAL A 41 9.27 2.43 5.01
N LEU A 42 8.66 1.26 5.23
CA LEU A 42 7.99 0.94 6.50
C LEU A 42 8.99 0.79 7.65
N ASP A 43 10.10 0.09 7.42
CA ASP A 43 11.16 -0.11 8.40
C ASP A 43 11.79 1.23 8.79
N TYR A 44 12.02 2.13 7.82
CA TYR A 44 12.51 3.49 8.07
C TYR A 44 11.52 4.31 8.89
N ALA A 45 10.24 4.31 8.49
CA ALA A 45 9.18 5.03 9.19
C ALA A 45 9.08 4.59 10.66
N GLN A 46 9.13 3.28 10.90
CA GLN A 46 9.13 2.71 12.24
C GLN A 46 10.38 3.08 13.03
N ALA A 47 11.58 2.90 12.46
CA ALA A 47 12.84 3.16 13.14
C ALA A 47 13.06 4.66 13.47
N LYS A 48 12.54 5.56 12.63
CA LYS A 48 12.63 7.01 12.82
C LYS A 48 11.40 7.63 13.47
N ASN A 49 10.37 6.84 13.76
CA ASN A 49 9.08 7.30 14.25
C ASN A 49 8.53 8.48 13.43
N THR A 50 8.54 8.34 12.10
CA THR A 50 8.09 9.38 11.15
C THR A 50 6.97 8.86 10.25
N TRP A 51 6.09 9.77 9.84
CA TRP A 51 4.98 9.51 8.92
C TRP A 51 5.19 10.14 7.54
N HIS A 52 6.27 10.91 7.39
CA HIS A 52 6.61 11.66 6.20
C HIS A 52 8.08 11.39 5.85
N ILE A 53 8.34 11.08 4.60
CA ILE A 53 9.68 10.87 4.04
C ILE A 53 9.82 11.88 2.89
N PRO A 54 10.58 12.97 3.07
CA PRO A 54 10.70 14.00 2.05
C PRO A 54 11.20 13.42 0.73
N GLN A 55 10.49 13.70 -0.36
CA GLN A 55 10.75 13.14 -1.70
C GLN A 55 10.74 11.60 -1.75
N GLY A 56 10.18 10.92 -0.74
CA GLY A 56 10.16 9.46 -0.69
C GLY A 56 9.46 8.83 -1.89
N HIS A 57 8.46 9.51 -2.44
CA HIS A 57 7.73 9.04 -3.63
C HIS A 57 8.59 9.02 -4.90
N THR A 58 9.65 9.80 -5.01
CA THR A 58 10.51 9.85 -6.21
C THR A 58 11.48 8.68 -6.29
N PHE A 59 11.62 7.90 -5.21
CA PHE A 59 12.51 6.73 -5.13
C PHE A 59 11.81 5.41 -5.43
N ILE A 60 10.51 5.43 -5.76
CA ILE A 60 9.76 4.21 -6.11
C ILE A 60 10.39 3.59 -7.37
N PRO A 61 10.81 2.32 -7.33
CA PRO A 61 11.41 1.65 -8.49
C PRO A 61 10.49 1.69 -9.71
N GLU A 62 11.04 2.09 -10.86
CA GLU A 62 10.28 2.20 -12.09
C GLU A 62 10.45 1.00 -13.03
N ASP A 63 11.54 0.26 -12.87
CA ASP A 63 12.03 -0.79 -13.76
C ASP A 63 11.94 -2.19 -13.15
N ASP A 64 11.09 -2.35 -12.14
CA ASP A 64 10.81 -3.65 -11.55
C ASP A 64 9.85 -4.46 -12.44
N LEU A 65 10.41 -5.43 -13.16
CA LEU A 65 9.68 -6.30 -14.10
C LEU A 65 9.25 -7.64 -13.47
N ARG A 66 9.31 -7.77 -12.14
CA ARG A 66 8.94 -9.01 -11.44
C ARG A 66 7.43 -9.26 -11.52
N LEU A 67 7.06 -10.54 -11.62
CA LEU A 67 5.67 -10.96 -11.54
C LEU A 67 5.31 -11.29 -10.09
N TYR A 68 4.31 -10.59 -9.56
CA TYR A 68 3.80 -10.77 -8.20
C TYR A 68 2.48 -11.53 -8.19
N TYR A 69 2.16 -12.16 -7.06
CA TYR A 69 0.83 -12.75 -6.87
C TYR A 69 -0.19 -11.64 -6.64
N GLN A 70 -1.15 -11.55 -7.56
CA GLN A 70 -2.16 -10.50 -7.57
C GLN A 70 -3.00 -10.47 -6.28
N GLU A 71 -3.31 -11.64 -5.71
CA GLU A 71 -4.10 -11.75 -4.49
C GLU A 71 -3.37 -11.16 -3.28
N ASP A 72 -2.07 -11.45 -3.12
CA ASP A 72 -1.26 -10.88 -2.04
C ASP A 72 -1.13 -9.36 -2.17
N LEU A 73 -1.00 -8.84 -3.40
CA LEU A 73 -0.97 -7.41 -3.66
C LEU A 73 -2.31 -6.73 -3.34
N LEU A 74 -3.44 -7.34 -3.72
CA LEU A 74 -4.77 -6.82 -3.40
C LEU A 74 -5.03 -6.79 -1.89
N GLU A 75 -4.64 -7.85 -1.18
CA GLU A 75 -4.71 -7.92 0.29
C GLU A 75 -3.86 -6.83 0.95
N THR A 76 -2.64 -6.62 0.45
CA THR A 76 -1.70 -5.63 0.96
C THR A 76 -2.17 -4.20 0.68
N LEU A 77 -2.60 -3.91 -0.54
CA LEU A 77 -3.13 -2.60 -0.91
C LEU A 77 -4.38 -2.27 -0.09
N SER A 78 -5.26 -3.26 0.15
CA SER A 78 -6.41 -3.10 1.04
C SER A 78 -6.01 -2.75 2.48
N GLU A 79 -4.98 -3.41 3.03
CA GLU A 79 -4.44 -3.09 4.36
C GLU A 79 -3.87 -1.66 4.42
N ILE A 80 -3.10 -1.25 3.40
CA ILE A 80 -2.58 0.13 3.30
C ILE A 80 -3.72 1.16 3.31
N LEU A 81 -4.78 0.91 2.53
CA LEU A 81 -5.94 1.81 2.48
C LEU A 81 -6.66 1.90 3.83
N LEU A 82 -6.76 0.80 4.60
CA LEU A 82 -7.38 0.84 5.93
C LEU A 82 -6.63 1.71 6.92
N GLN A 83 -5.31 1.82 6.78
CA GLN A 83 -4.49 2.66 7.63
C GLN A 83 -4.46 4.12 7.15
N CYS A 84 -4.94 4.41 5.93
CA CYS A 84 -5.01 5.77 5.43
C CYS A 84 -6.06 6.60 6.20
N HIS A 85 -5.68 7.79 6.65
CA HIS A 85 -6.60 8.71 7.34
C HIS A 85 -7.55 9.47 6.42
N SER A 86 -7.48 9.25 5.10
CA SER A 86 -8.28 9.99 4.13
C SER A 86 -8.16 11.50 4.30
N CYS A 87 -6.94 12.03 4.18
CA CYS A 87 -6.60 13.42 4.47
C CYS A 87 -7.31 14.48 3.59
N GLN A 88 -8.07 14.07 2.58
CA GLN A 88 -8.75 14.95 1.61
C GLN A 88 -7.75 15.95 1.01
N ASP A 89 -8.08 17.24 1.02
CA ASP A 89 -7.26 18.34 0.50
C ASP A 89 -5.89 18.48 1.20
N ASN A 90 -5.70 17.89 2.37
CA ASN A 90 -4.40 17.85 3.07
C ASN A 90 -3.54 16.64 2.64
N HIS A 91 -3.83 16.00 1.51
CA HIS A 91 -3.06 14.86 1.04
C HIS A 91 -1.65 15.27 0.60
N GLU A 92 -0.66 14.53 1.09
CA GLU A 92 0.74 14.65 0.67
C GLU A 92 1.24 13.33 0.06
N GLU A 93 1.99 13.44 -1.05
CA GLU A 93 2.57 12.27 -1.73
C GLU A 93 3.68 11.59 -0.91
N ASP A 94 4.33 12.35 -0.03
CA ASP A 94 5.47 11.93 0.79
C ASP A 94 5.09 11.27 2.12
N CYS A 95 3.79 11.07 2.38
CA CYS A 95 3.39 10.29 3.54
C CYS A 95 3.68 8.80 3.31
N VAL A 96 4.08 8.10 4.37
CA VAL A 96 4.49 6.67 4.33
C VAL A 96 3.40 5.78 3.70
N ILE A 97 2.13 6.09 3.97
CA ILE A 97 0.98 5.40 3.38
C ILE A 97 0.90 5.61 1.87
N SER A 98 1.10 6.84 1.39
CA SER A 98 1.04 7.16 -0.03
C SER A 98 2.18 6.51 -0.81
N ILE A 99 3.41 6.59 -0.28
CA ILE A 99 4.59 5.95 -0.87
C ILE A 99 4.37 4.43 -0.98
N SER A 100 3.91 3.80 0.10
CA SER A 100 3.62 2.35 0.11
C SER A 100 2.50 1.99 -0.86
N ARG A 101 1.42 2.80 -0.92
CA ARG A 101 0.29 2.61 -1.84
C ARG A 101 0.77 2.64 -3.29
N ARG A 102 1.53 3.67 -3.68
CA ARG A 102 2.04 3.83 -5.05
C ARG A 102 2.96 2.70 -5.48
N ALA A 103 3.81 2.19 -4.58
CA ALA A 103 4.64 1.03 -4.88
C ALA A 103 3.80 -0.24 -5.13
N MET A 104 2.74 -0.47 -4.34
CA MET A 104 1.84 -1.61 -4.54
C MET A 104 0.95 -1.44 -5.79
N GLU A 105 0.49 -0.22 -6.07
CA GLU A 105 -0.23 0.09 -7.31
C GLU A 105 0.63 -0.23 -8.51
N ARG A 106 1.90 0.19 -8.53
CA ARG A 106 2.80 -0.13 -9.64
C ARG A 106 3.05 -1.62 -9.77
N ALA A 107 3.13 -2.35 -8.67
CA ALA A 107 3.28 -3.81 -8.69
C ALA A 107 2.02 -4.52 -9.20
N LEU A 108 0.83 -3.95 -8.98
CA LEU A 108 -0.47 -4.56 -9.31
C LEU A 108 -1.00 -4.15 -10.69
N PHE A 109 -0.87 -2.87 -11.04
CA PHE A 109 -1.45 -2.23 -12.22
C PHE A 109 -0.38 -1.84 -13.26
N GLY A 110 0.90 -1.86 -12.90
CA GLY A 110 2.00 -1.35 -13.75
C GLY A 110 2.16 0.17 -13.71
N GLU A 111 1.23 0.89 -13.09
CA GLU A 111 1.23 2.35 -12.91
C GLU A 111 0.68 2.73 -11.53
N TYR A 112 0.85 3.99 -11.13
CA TYR A 112 0.22 4.51 -9.92
C TYR A 112 -1.10 5.20 -10.25
N MET A 113 -2.05 5.08 -9.33
CA MET A 113 -3.40 5.60 -9.49
C MET A 113 -3.48 7.00 -8.85
N PRO A 114 -4.06 8.00 -9.54
CA PRO A 114 -4.32 9.31 -8.94
C PRO A 114 -5.09 9.17 -7.62
N PHE A 115 -4.65 9.88 -6.58
CA PHE A 115 -5.27 9.84 -5.26
C PHE A 115 -5.33 11.25 -4.64
N THR A 116 -6.54 11.69 -4.32
CA THR A 116 -6.82 13.04 -3.79
C THR A 116 -7.11 13.03 -2.29
N GLY A 117 -6.62 12.03 -1.57
CA GLY A 117 -6.88 11.92 -0.13
C GLY A 117 -8.21 11.28 0.26
N SER A 118 -9.00 10.77 -0.69
CA SER A 118 -10.27 10.09 -0.40
C SER A 118 -10.24 8.62 -0.81
N ILE A 119 -10.33 7.71 0.15
CA ILE A 119 -10.37 6.25 -0.12
C ILE A 119 -11.62 5.89 -0.94
N ALA A 120 -12.77 6.52 -0.68
CA ALA A 120 -13.99 6.21 -1.41
C ALA A 120 -13.89 6.63 -2.88
N ALA A 121 -13.36 7.83 -3.15
CA ALA A 121 -13.12 8.29 -4.51
C ALA A 121 -12.08 7.42 -5.23
N TYR A 122 -11.02 7.04 -4.52
CA TYR A 122 -9.98 6.14 -5.02
C TYR A 122 -10.54 4.78 -5.44
N LEU A 123 -11.30 4.10 -4.57
CA LEU A 123 -11.87 2.78 -4.88
C LEU A 123 -12.81 2.86 -6.10
N LEU A 124 -13.61 3.92 -6.20
CA LEU A 124 -14.47 4.14 -7.36
C LEU A 124 -13.65 4.37 -8.65
N GLN A 125 -12.55 5.09 -8.56
CA GLN A 125 -11.66 5.33 -9.69
C GLN A 125 -10.98 4.04 -10.16
N VAL A 126 -10.41 3.26 -9.23
CA VAL A 126 -9.79 1.97 -9.56
C VAL A 126 -10.82 1.03 -10.17
N ALA A 127 -12.04 0.95 -9.64
CA ALA A 127 -13.11 0.13 -10.23
C ALA A 127 -13.57 0.60 -11.62
N ARG A 128 -13.32 1.86 -12.00
CA ARG A 128 -13.59 2.35 -13.37
C ARG A 128 -12.46 2.03 -14.34
N GLN A 129 -11.21 2.15 -13.90
CA GLN A 129 -10.03 1.93 -14.75
C GLN A 129 -9.69 0.44 -14.88
N GLU A 130 -9.80 -0.31 -13.78
CA GLU A 130 -9.49 -1.73 -13.66
C GLU A 130 -10.67 -2.49 -13.04
N PRO A 131 -11.79 -2.72 -13.75
CA PRO A 131 -13.04 -3.19 -13.15
C PRO A 131 -12.89 -4.48 -12.32
N ALA A 132 -12.22 -5.49 -12.86
CA ALA A 132 -12.05 -6.77 -12.18
C ALA A 132 -11.19 -6.65 -10.90
N LEU A 133 -10.15 -5.81 -10.91
CA LEU A 133 -9.28 -5.61 -9.75
C LEU A 133 -9.90 -4.66 -8.74
N GLY A 134 -10.53 -3.59 -9.21
CA GLY A 134 -11.17 -2.58 -8.37
C GLY A 134 -12.38 -3.12 -7.61
N GLU A 135 -13.20 -3.98 -8.21
CA GLU A 135 -14.28 -4.67 -7.51
C GLU A 135 -13.75 -5.58 -6.38
N LYS A 136 -12.68 -6.34 -6.67
CA LYS A 136 -12.02 -7.18 -5.66
C LYS A 136 -11.42 -6.34 -4.53
N LEU A 137 -10.68 -5.28 -4.85
CA LEU A 137 -10.06 -4.38 -3.88
C LEU A 137 -11.10 -3.70 -2.99
N ALA A 138 -12.19 -3.19 -3.60
CA ALA A 138 -13.28 -2.58 -2.86
C ALA A 138 -13.96 -3.59 -1.92
N SER A 139 -14.21 -4.81 -2.40
CA SER A 139 -14.80 -5.88 -1.59
C SER A 139 -13.92 -6.25 -0.39
N LEU A 140 -12.61 -6.44 -0.60
CA LEU A 140 -11.65 -6.72 0.46
C LEU A 140 -11.59 -5.59 1.50
N TYR A 141 -11.53 -4.35 1.03
CA TYR A 141 -11.50 -3.18 1.90
C TYR A 141 -12.75 -3.11 2.79
N GLN A 142 -13.95 -3.30 2.22
CA GLN A 142 -15.20 -3.27 3.00
C GLN A 142 -15.27 -4.40 4.02
N GLN A 143 -14.85 -5.63 3.65
CA GLN A 143 -14.83 -6.77 4.56
C GLN A 143 -13.91 -6.50 5.77
N LYS A 144 -12.68 -6.06 5.51
CA LYS A 144 -11.72 -5.74 6.58
C LYS A 144 -12.17 -4.54 7.43
N LYS A 145 -12.74 -3.51 6.81
CA LYS A 145 -13.27 -2.34 7.53
C LYS A 145 -14.41 -2.73 8.48
N LYS A 146 -15.28 -3.65 8.06
CA LYS A 146 -16.35 -4.22 8.89
C LYS A 146 -15.76 -5.01 10.05
N ALA A 147 -14.81 -5.91 9.80
CA ALA A 147 -14.14 -6.71 10.83
C ALA A 147 -13.47 -5.82 11.91
N ALA A 148 -12.74 -4.78 11.48
CA ALA A 148 -12.11 -3.82 12.39
C ALA A 148 -13.11 -2.98 13.20
N SER A 149 -14.37 -2.89 12.75
CA SER A 149 -15.45 -2.16 13.46
C SER A 149 -16.25 -3.06 14.40
N SER A 150 -16.18 -4.39 14.22
CA SER A 150 -16.82 -5.38 15.10
C SER A 150 -15.94 -5.84 16.26
N ASP A 151 -14.64 -5.52 16.24
CA ASP A 151 -13.67 -5.81 17.33
C ASP A 151 -13.48 -4.63 18.31
N GLY A 152 -14.40 -3.64 18.32
CA GLY A 152 -14.45 -2.59 19.34
C GLY A 152 -15.35 -2.99 20.52
N PRO A 153 -15.04 -2.58 21.77
CA PRO A 153 -15.77 -3.00 22.97
C PRO A 153 -17.26 -2.63 22.95
#